data_AF-A0A256Y8U5-F1
#
_entry.id   AF-A0A256Y8U5-F1
#
_cell.length_a   1.000
_cell.length_b   1.000
_cell.length_c   1.000
_cell.angle_alpha   90.00
_cell.angle_beta   90.00
_cell.angle_gamma   90.00
#
_symmetry.space_group_name_H-M   'P 1'
#
loop_
_entity.id
_entity.type
_entity.pdbx_description
1 polymer ?
#
loop_
_entity_poly.entity_id
_entity_poly.type
_entity_poly.pdbx_seq_one_letter_code
_entity_poly.pdbx_strand_id
1 'polypeptide(L)' 'MKKGVKTFWFLVHVIFGIYFINVALDFIKIPESFLSVDKWIIFVGGVLVLLGGIYFLRATKYR' A
#
# COMPACT_ATOMS: atom_id res chain seq x y z
N MET A 1 9.11 18.12 6.60
CA MET A 1 8.05 17.42 7.38
C MET A 1 8.58 17.00 8.74
N LYS A 2 7.80 17.24 9.82
CA LYS A 2 8.12 16.73 11.15
C LYS A 2 8.21 15.20 11.13
N LYS A 3 9.12 14.61 11.92
CA LYS A 3 9.44 13.18 11.92
C LYS A 3 8.19 12.30 12.10
N GLY A 4 7.28 12.69 12.99
CA GLY A 4 6.01 11.97 13.21
C GLY A 4 5.08 11.91 11.99
N VAL A 5 5.03 12.99 11.19
CA VAL A 5 4.18 13.02 9.99
C VAL A 5 4.76 12.11 8.90
N LYS A 6 6.09 12.00 8.80
CA LYS A 6 6.75 11.06 7.86
C LYS A 6 6.41 9.61 8.22
N THR A 7 6.50 9.24 9.49
CA THR A 7 6.16 7.90 9.96
C THR A 7 4.67 7.59 9.74
N PHE A 8 3.79 8.55 9.99
CA PHE A 8 2.36 8.40 9.73
C PHE A 8 2.07 8.06 8.26
N TRP A 9 2.62 8.85 7.31
CA TRP A 9 2.43 8.58 5.88
C TRP A 9 3.01 7.23 5.45
N PHE A 10 4.16 6.84 5.99
CA PHE A 10 4.73 5.52 5.73
C PHE A 10 3.79 4.40 6.21
N LEU A 11 3.25 4.50 7.42
CA LEU A 11 2.29 3.53 7.94
C LEU A 11 1.04 3.43 7.08
N VAL A 12 0.53 4.55 6.57
CA VAL A 12 -0.60 4.56 5.62
C VAL A 12 -0.25 3.73 4.37
N HIS A 13 0.92 3.95 3.76
CA HIS A 13 1.35 3.15 2.59
C HIS A 13 1.43 1.65 2.92
N VAL A 14 1.99 1.30 4.09
CA VAL A 14 2.09 -0.11 4.52
C VAL A 14 0.71 -0.74 4.69
N ILE A 15 -0.21 -0.06 5.37
CA ILE A 15 -1.57 -0.58 5.64
C ILE A 15 -2.33 -0.81 4.32
N PHE A 16 -2.34 0.18 3.43
CA PHE A 16 -3.03 0.05 2.14
C PHE A 16 -2.38 -0.98 1.22
N GLY A 17 -1.04 -1.03 1.17
CA GLY A 17 -0.31 -2.00 0.37
C GLY A 17 -0.59 -3.44 0.80
N ILE A 18 -0.55 -3.72 2.11
CA ILE A 18 -0.90 -5.03 2.66
C ILE A 18 -2.38 -5.37 2.41
N TYR A 19 -3.28 -4.40 2.56
CA TYR A 19 -4.70 -4.60 2.28
C TYR A 19 -4.93 -5.04 0.83
N PHE A 20 -4.34 -4.34 -0.15
CA PHE A 20 -4.48 -4.72 -1.56
C PHE A 20 -3.85 -6.07 -1.89
N ILE A 21 -2.70 -6.40 -1.29
CA ILE A 21 -2.10 -7.73 -1.46
C ILE A 21 -3.02 -8.82 -0.90
N ASN A 22 -3.62 -8.58 0.27
CA ASN A 22 -4.60 -9.48 0.87
C ASN A 22 -5.85 -9.66 0.00
N VAL A 23 -6.34 -8.59 -0.64
CA VAL A 23 -7.45 -8.65 -1.62
C VAL A 23 -7.07 -9.51 -2.81
N ALA A 24 -5.88 -9.31 -3.37
CA ALA A 24 -5.46 -10.03 -4.57
C ALA A 24 -5.20 -11.52 -4.33
N LEU A 25 -4.71 -11.88 -3.13
CA LEU A 25 -4.35 -13.24 -2.76
C LEU A 25 -5.48 -13.99 -2.02
N ASP A 26 -6.64 -13.35 -1.82
CA ASP A 26 -7.79 -13.91 -1.09
C ASP A 26 -7.44 -14.47 0.31
N PHE A 27 -6.41 -13.92 0.97
CA PHE A 27 -5.97 -14.37 2.29
C PHE A 27 -7.06 -14.20 3.38
N ILE A 28 -7.89 -13.16 3.25
CA ILE A 28 -9.08 -12.92 4.07
C ILE A 28 -10.22 -12.61 3.10
N LYS A 29 -11.40 -13.23 3.29
CA LYS A 29 -12.59 -12.95 2.46
C LYS A 29 -13.00 -11.49 2.59
N ILE A 30 -13.05 -10.79 1.47
CA ILE A 30 -13.41 -9.37 1.37
C ILE A 30 -14.77 -9.26 0.68
N PRO A 31 -15.61 -8.28 1.03
CA PRO A 31 -16.89 -8.05 0.37
C PRO A 31 -16.77 -8.00 -1.16
N GLU A 32 -17.78 -8.56 -1.82
CA GLU A 32 -17.85 -8.74 -3.28
C GLU A 32 -17.75 -7.44 -4.09
N SER A 33 -17.94 -6.28 -3.45
CA SER A 33 -17.81 -4.95 -4.06
C SER A 33 -16.45 -4.70 -4.74
N PHE A 34 -15.40 -5.43 -4.34
CA PHE A 34 -14.06 -5.33 -4.91
C PHE A 34 -13.74 -6.38 -5.99
N LEU A 35 -14.66 -7.33 -6.25
CA LEU A 35 -14.46 -8.39 -7.25
C LEU A 35 -14.56 -7.90 -8.70
N SER A 36 -15.02 -6.67 -8.93
CA SER A 36 -15.12 -6.08 -10.27
C SER A 36 -13.77 -5.67 -10.86
N VAL A 37 -12.75 -5.50 -10.01
CA VAL A 37 -11.40 -5.13 -10.44
C VAL A 37 -10.54 -6.38 -10.53
N ASP A 38 -9.76 -6.50 -11.61
CA ASP A 38 -8.86 -7.64 -11.82
C ASP A 38 -7.86 -7.79 -10.65
N LYS A 39 -7.77 -9.00 -10.10
CA LYS A 39 -6.92 -9.30 -8.95
C LYS A 39 -5.44 -8.95 -9.19
N TRP A 40 -4.95 -9.10 -10.42
CA TRP A 40 -3.58 -8.73 -10.78
C TRP A 40 -3.35 -7.23 -10.73
N ILE A 41 -4.35 -6.43 -11.14
CA ILE A 41 -4.29 -4.97 -11.05
C ILE A 41 -4.22 -4.56 -9.58
N ILE A 42 -5.05 -5.17 -8.72
CA ILE A 42 -5.05 -4.90 -7.27
C ILE A 42 -3.69 -5.31 -6.65
N PHE A 43 -3.15 -6.46 -7.04
CA PHE A 43 -1.86 -6.94 -6.56
C PHE A 43 -0.73 -5.98 -6.92
N VAL A 44 -0.62 -5.63 -8.20
CA VAL A 44 0.41 -4.70 -8.71
C VAL A 44 0.24 -3.34 -8.02
N GLY A 45 -1.00 -2.86 -7.85
CA GLY A 45 -1.29 -1.66 -7.09
C GLY A 45 -0.77 -1.73 -5.65
N GLY A 46 -1.03 -2.82 -4.94
CA GLY A 46 -0.53 -3.05 -3.59
C GLY A 46 1.01 -3.02 -3.50
N VAL A 47 1.68 -3.70 -4.42
CA VAL A 47 3.15 -3.69 -4.52
C VAL A 47 3.68 -2.28 -4.79
N LEU A 48 3.07 -1.55 -5.72
CA LEU A 48 3.46 -0.17 -6.04
C LEU A 48 3.26 0.78 -4.86
N VAL A 49 2.19 0.61 -4.08
CA VAL A 49 1.94 1.41 -2.86
C VAL A 49 3.04 1.14 -1.81
N LEU A 50 3.43 -0.13 -1.61
CA LEU A 50 4.53 -0.46 -0.70
C LEU A 50 5.86 0.14 -1.17
N LEU A 51 6.18 0.00 -2.46
CA LEU A 51 7.37 0.61 -3.05
C LEU A 51 7.34 2.13 -2.90
N GLY A 52 6.19 2.77 -3.15
CA GLY A 52 5.97 4.20 -2.93
C GLY A 52 6.26 4.63 -1.49
N GLY A 53 5.82 3.85 -0.49
CA GLY A 53 6.14 4.08 0.91
C GLY A 53 7.64 4.01 1.21
N ILE A 54 8.35 3.05 0.63
CA ILE A 54 9.82 2.91 0.76
C ILE A 54 10.53 4.11 0.10
N TYR A 55 10.12 4.49 -1.12
CA TYR A 55 10.66 5.64 -1.82
C TYR A 55 10.38 6.95 -1.09
N PHE A 56 9.21 7.09 -0.46
CA PHE A 56 8.85 8.26 0.35
C PHE A 56 9.82 8.46 1.52
N LEU A 57 10.20 7.38 2.22
CA LEU A 57 11.21 7.43 3.27
C LEU A 57 12.61 7.79 2.73
N ARG A 58 12.98 7.31 1.54
CA ARG A 58 14.27 7.61 0.90
C ARG A 58 14.34 9.04 0.38
N ALA A 59 13.33 9.52 -0.32
CA ALA A 59 13.27 10.87 -0.89
C ALA A 59 13.33 11.95 0.19
N THR A 60 12.81 11.66 1.38
CA THR A 60 12.86 12.56 2.53
C THR A 60 14.15 12.50 3.35
N LYS A 61 15.12 11.65 2.97
CA LYS A 61 16.49 11.61 3.53
C LYS A 61 17.46 12.50 2.74
N TYR A 62 17.20 12.74 1.45
CA TYR A 62 18.04 13.54 0.55
C TYR A 62 17.55 14.98 0.35
N ARG A 63 16.57 15.42 1.14
CA ARG A 63 15.96 16.76 1.10
C ARG A 63 15.88 17.32 2.51
#